data_AF-A0AAV2Z8N3-F1
#
_entry.id   AF-A0AAV2Z8N3-F1
#
_cell.length_a   1.000
_cell.length_b   1.000
_cell.length_c   1.000
_cell.angle_alpha   90.00
_cell.angle_beta   90.00
_cell.angle_gamma   90.00
#
_symmetry.space_group_name_H-M   'P 1'
#
loop_
_entity.id
_entity.type
_entity.pdbx_description
1 polymer ?
#
loop_
_entity_poly.entity_id
_entity_poly.type
_entity_poly.pdbx_seq_one_letter_code
_entity_poly.pdbx_strand_id
1 'polypeptide(L)'
;MRFAYREDQQLASPDDNHVVLTIDYAQNVSLPHAAETPSQWFFLSLWSVSVFGIHNSALERQMNYVYSERFGGKGPNEVISLLASYDRAFSAWRRAQRKTPRPAQSCSERRTH
;
A
#
# COMPACT_ATOMS: atom_id res chain seq x y z
N MET A 1 -11.16 -8.74 15.52
CA MET A 1 -9.69 -8.50 15.53
C MET A 1 -9.06 -9.44 16.56
N ARG A 2 -8.00 -10.15 16.21
CA ARG A 2 -7.30 -11.06 17.14
C ARG A 2 -6.73 -10.25 18.31
N PHE A 3 -6.86 -10.74 19.55
CA PHE A 3 -6.41 -10.01 20.74
C PHE A 3 -4.92 -9.62 20.66
N ALA A 4 -4.07 -10.58 20.26
CA ALA A 4 -2.63 -10.39 20.07
C ALA A 4 -2.27 -9.32 19.00
N TYR A 5 -3.18 -9.00 18.07
CA TYR A 5 -2.89 -8.02 17.02
C TYR A 5 -2.52 -6.65 17.59
N ARG A 6 -3.19 -6.21 18.66
CA ARG A 6 -2.87 -4.91 19.28
C ARG A 6 -1.50 -4.92 19.95
N GLU A 7 -1.10 -6.06 20.52
CA GLU A 7 0.22 -6.23 21.13
C GLU A 7 1.30 -6.22 20.05
N ASP A 8 1.08 -6.95 18.96
CA ASP A 8 1.97 -6.97 17.79
C ASP A 8 2.14 -5.56 17.19
N GLN A 9 1.07 -4.78 17.10
CA GLN A 9 1.11 -3.39 16.64
C GLN A 9 1.97 -2.49 17.53
N GLN A 10 1.97 -2.69 18.85
CA GLN A 10 2.81 -1.93 19.78
C GLN A 10 4.29 -2.28 19.65
N LEU A 11 4.59 -3.52 19.28
CA LEU A 11 5.95 -3.98 19.00
C LEU A 11 6.43 -3.58 17.60
N ALA A 12 5.53 -3.17 16.71
CA ALA A 12 5.87 -2.78 15.36
C ALA A 12 6.73 -1.52 15.36
N SER A 13 7.86 -1.57 14.66
CA SER A 13 8.82 -0.48 14.59
C SER A 13 9.13 -0.12 13.13
N PRO A 14 9.34 1.17 12.80
CA PRO A 14 9.81 1.60 11.48
C PRO A 14 11.20 1.05 11.12
N ASP A 15 11.98 0.60 12.11
CA ASP A 15 13.36 0.11 11.97
C ASP A 15 13.47 -1.40 11.70
N ASP A 16 12.41 -2.02 11.16
CA ASP A 16 12.44 -3.31 10.46
C ASP A 16 12.60 -4.59 11.29
N ASN A 17 12.82 -4.51 12.60
CA ASN A 17 12.88 -5.72 13.45
C ASN A 17 11.52 -6.42 13.58
N HIS A 18 10.42 -5.66 13.49
CA HIS A 18 9.07 -6.18 13.60
C HIS A 18 8.12 -5.38 12.73
N VAL A 19 7.53 -6.05 11.73
CA VAL A 19 6.57 -5.45 10.81
C VAL A 19 5.25 -6.17 10.94
N VAL A 20 4.18 -5.41 11.16
CA VAL A 20 2.80 -5.90 11.19
C VAL A 20 2.09 -5.43 9.94
N LEU A 21 1.75 -6.38 9.08
CA LEU A 21 1.00 -6.13 7.85
C LEU A 21 -0.41 -6.69 7.99
N THR A 22 -1.39 -5.87 7.62
CA THR A 22 -2.76 -6.32 7.39
C THR A 22 -2.96 -6.40 5.89
N ILE A 23 -3.42 -7.55 5.41
CA ILE A 23 -3.53 -7.85 3.99
C ILE A 23 -4.95 -8.32 3.71
N ASP A 24 -5.60 -7.73 2.71
CA ASP A 24 -6.93 -8.16 2.26
C ASP A 24 -7.10 -8.07 0.74
N TYR A 25 -8.15 -8.74 0.26
CA TYR A 25 -8.69 -8.53 -1.07
C TYR A 25 -9.98 -7.74 -0.94
N ALA A 26 -10.09 -6.65 -1.69
CA ALA A 26 -11.36 -5.97 -1.84
C ALA A 26 -12.31 -6.77 -2.75
N GLN A 27 -13.58 -6.38 -2.73
CA GLN A 27 -14.55 -6.87 -3.70
C GLN A 27 -14.13 -6.46 -5.12
N ASN A 28 -14.39 -7.33 -6.10
CA ASN A 28 -14.08 -7.03 -7.49
C ASN A 28 -14.86 -5.79 -7.93
N VAL A 29 -14.16 -4.85 -8.56
CA VAL A 29 -14.75 -3.64 -9.10
C VAL A 29 -14.86 -3.80 -10.60
N SER A 30 -16.02 -3.48 -11.17
CA SER A 30 -16.21 -3.41 -12.61
C SER A 30 -15.85 -2.01 -13.11
N LEU A 31 -15.00 -1.93 -14.13
CA LEU A 31 -14.59 -0.68 -14.75
C LEU A 31 -15.09 -0.59 -16.20
N PRO A 32 -15.58 0.59 -16.64
CA PRO A 32 -15.77 1.81 -15.85
C PRO A 32 -16.92 1.68 -14.83
N HIS A 33 -16.69 2.17 -13.60
CA HIS A 33 -17.74 2.26 -12.58
C HIS A 33 -18.37 3.65 -12.66
N ALA A 34 -19.40 3.80 -13.49
CA ALA A 34 -20.17 5.04 -13.63
C ALA A 34 -21.64 4.76 -13.33
N ALA A 35 -22.26 5.58 -12.48
CA ALA A 35 -23.68 5.44 -12.13
C ALA A 35 -24.60 5.79 -13.32
N GLU A 36 -24.16 6.74 -14.16
CA GLU A 36 -24.85 7.17 -15.37
C GLU A 36 -24.03 6.71 -16.58
N THR A 37 -24.33 5.53 -17.12
CA THR A 37 -23.67 5.00 -18.32
C THR A 37 -24.34 5.61 -19.56
N PRO A 38 -23.65 6.47 -20.34
CA PRO A 38 -24.23 7.01 -21.56
C PRO A 38 -24.56 5.87 -22.53
N SER A 39 -25.64 5.99 -23.30
CA SER A 39 -26.14 4.93 -24.20
C SER A 39 -25.08 4.37 -25.16
N GLN A 40 -24.05 5.15 -25.50
CA GLN A 40 -22.92 4.76 -26.33
C GLN A 40 -21.98 3.72 -25.69
N TRP A 41 -22.03 3.53 -24.36
CA TRP A 41 -21.15 2.64 -23.60
C TRP A 41 -21.78 1.28 -23.30
N PHE A 42 -23.06 1.05 -23.67
CA PHE A 42 -23.78 -0.21 -23.43
C PHE A 42 -23.14 -1.44 -24.10
N PHE A 43 -22.38 -1.23 -25.18
CA PHE A 43 -21.70 -2.31 -25.91
C PHE A 43 -20.31 -2.64 -25.38
N LEU A 44 -19.79 -1.88 -24.40
CA LEU A 44 -18.47 -2.14 -23.83
C LEU A 44 -18.58 -3.18 -22.71
N SER A 45 -17.84 -4.29 -22.84
CA SER A 45 -17.72 -5.28 -21.78
C SER A 45 -16.98 -4.67 -20.59
N LEU A 46 -17.62 -4.66 -19.42
CA LEU A 46 -17.02 -4.20 -18.16
C LEU A 46 -15.77 -5.03 -17.83
N TRP A 47 -14.70 -4.36 -17.40
CA TRP A 47 -13.49 -5.02 -16.93
C TRP A 47 -13.60 -5.29 -15.44
N SER A 48 -13.58 -6.58 -15.06
CA SER A 48 -13.42 -6.97 -13.67
C SER A 48 -11.96 -6.78 -13.24
N VAL A 49 -11.75 -5.94 -12.24
CA VAL A 49 -10.45 -5.74 -11.59
C VAL A 49 -10.51 -6.22 -10.15
N SER A 50 -9.45 -6.91 -9.75
CA SER A 50 -9.18 -7.29 -8.36
C SER A 50 -8.30 -6.22 -7.72
N VAL A 51 -8.61 -5.89 -6.47
CA VAL A 51 -7.82 -4.96 -5.66
C VAL A 51 -7.29 -5.71 -4.44
N PHE A 52 -5.98 -5.61 -4.21
CA PHE A 52 -5.28 -6.22 -3.09
C PHE A 52 -4.63 -5.14 -2.24
N GLY A 53 -5.03 -5.04 -0.98
CA GLY A 53 -4.55 -4.04 -0.04
C GLY A 53 -3.50 -4.60 0.89
N ILE A 54 -2.40 -3.87 1.08
CA ILE A 54 -1.41 -4.13 2.13
C ILE A 54 -1.28 -2.88 2.99
N HIS A 55 -1.67 -2.97 4.25
CA HIS A 55 -1.54 -1.92 5.24
C HIS A 55 -0.39 -2.23 6.21
N ASN A 56 0.56 -1.30 6.31
CA ASN A 56 1.64 -1.35 7.28
C ASN A 56 1.28 -0.53 8.51
N SER A 57 1.13 -1.22 9.65
CA SER A 57 0.73 -0.56 10.90
C SER A 57 1.80 0.36 11.49
N ALA A 58 3.08 0.09 11.25
CA ALA A 58 4.17 0.90 11.83
C ALA A 58 4.32 2.25 11.13
N LEU A 59 3.93 2.32 9.86
CA LEU A 59 4.04 3.53 9.02
C LEU A 59 2.71 4.19 8.74
N GLU A 60 1.61 3.59 9.22
CA GLU A 60 0.23 4.00 8.97
C GLU A 60 -0.06 4.22 7.47
N ARG A 61 0.52 3.37 6.61
CA ARG A 61 0.41 3.50 5.15
C ARG A 61 -0.16 2.25 4.52
N GLN A 62 -1.04 2.46 3.55
CA GLN A 62 -1.65 1.41 2.77
C GLN A 62 -1.23 1.53 1.31
N MET A 63 -0.83 0.39 0.72
CA MET A 63 -0.57 0.24 -0.70
C MET A 63 -1.62 -0.68 -1.31
N ASN A 64 -2.29 -0.20 -2.36
CA ASN A 64 -3.32 -0.95 -3.08
C ASN A 64 -2.81 -1.33 -4.46
N TYR A 65 -2.86 -2.63 -4.75
CA TYR A 65 -2.54 -3.19 -6.06
C TYR A 65 -3.83 -3.44 -6.82
N VAL A 66 -3.94 -2.88 -8.02
CA VAL A 66 -5.10 -3.08 -8.90
C VAL A 66 -4.62 -3.85 -10.12
N TYR A 67 -5.27 -4.96 -10.41
CA TYR A 67 -4.96 -5.77 -11.58
C TYR A 67 -6.23 -6.37 -12.19
N SER A 68 -6.19 -6.64 -13.50
CA SER A 68 -7.33 -7.22 -14.20
C SER A 68 -7.40 -8.74 -14.00
N GLU A 69 -8.61 -9.24 -13.78
CA GLU A 69 -8.89 -10.67 -13.63
C GLU A 69 -8.50 -11.50 -14.87
N ARG A 70 -8.38 -10.86 -16.04
CA ARG A 70 -7.97 -11.54 -17.28
C ARG A 70 -6.56 -12.13 -17.21
N PHE A 71 -5.69 -11.55 -16.38
CA PHE A 71 -4.27 -11.91 -16.30
C PHE A 71 -3.88 -12.60 -14.99
N GLY A 72 -4.77 -12.61 -13.99
CA GLY A 72 -4.47 -13.18 -12.67
C GLY A 72 -5.72 -13.34 -11.83
N GLY A 73 -5.71 -14.36 -10.96
CA GLY A 73 -6.82 -14.68 -10.07
C GLY A 73 -6.63 -14.11 -8.67
N LYS A 74 -7.35 -14.71 -7.70
CA LYS A 74 -7.17 -14.47 -6.26
C LYS A 74 -6.51 -15.67 -5.58
N GLY A 75 -5.50 -16.21 -6.22
CA GLY A 75 -4.78 -17.38 -5.73
C GLY A 75 -3.64 -17.02 -4.78
N PRO A 76 -3.05 -18.04 -4.13
CA PRO A 76 -1.89 -17.86 -3.27
C PRO A 76 -0.64 -17.37 -4.03
N ASN A 77 -0.51 -17.73 -5.32
CA ASN A 77 0.61 -17.30 -6.15
C ASN A 77 0.61 -15.78 -6.37
N GLU A 78 -0.58 -15.19 -6.55
CA GLU A 78 -0.78 -13.76 -6.68
C GLU A 78 -0.44 -13.06 -5.35
N VAL A 79 -0.90 -13.60 -4.22
CA VAL A 79 -0.57 -13.06 -2.90
C VAL A 79 0.94 -13.03 -2.67
N ILE A 80 1.65 -14.13 -2.96
CA ILE A 80 3.11 -14.21 -2.80
C ILE A 80 3.81 -13.20 -3.72
N SER A 81 3.34 -13.09 -4.97
CA SER A 81 3.91 -12.17 -5.96
C SER A 81 3.71 -10.70 -5.57
N LEU A 82 2.53 -10.36 -5.05
CA LEU A 82 2.18 -9.01 -4.59
C LEU A 82 2.95 -8.65 -3.32
N LEU A 83 3.14 -9.60 -2.39
CA LEU A 83 3.96 -9.42 -1.20
C LEU A 83 5.44 -9.19 -1.55
N ALA A 84 5.98 -9.95 -2.51
CA ALA A 84 7.34 -9.75 -3.01
C ALA A 84 7.51 -8.39 -3.72
N SER A 85 6.48 -7.95 -4.46
CA SER A 85 6.44 -6.62 -5.06
C SER A 85 6.43 -5.52 -4.00
N TYR A 86 5.66 -5.70 -2.94
CA TYR A 86 5.61 -4.80 -1.79
C TYR A 86 6.96 -4.67 -1.11
N ASP A 87 7.63 -5.77 -0.80
CA ASP A 87 8.96 -5.74 -0.17
C ASP A 87 9.98 -4.95 -1.01
N ARG A 88 9.99 -5.17 -2.33
CA ARG A 88 10.86 -4.44 -3.26
C ARG A 88 10.55 -2.94 -3.29
N ALA A 89 9.27 -2.59 -3.40
CA ALA A 89 8.81 -1.20 -3.42
C ALA A 89 9.12 -0.51 -2.08
N PHE A 90 8.91 -1.21 -0.97
CA PHE A 90 9.16 -0.74 0.37
C PHE A 90 10.65 -0.46 0.61
N SER A 91 11.52 -1.40 0.20
CA SER A 91 12.97 -1.26 0.25
C SER A 91 13.48 -0.11 -0.62
N ALA A 92 12.89 0.10 -1.81
CA ALA A 92 13.23 1.24 -2.67
C ALA A 92 12.80 2.57 -2.04
N TRP A 93 11.57 2.64 -1.53
CA TRP A 93 11.04 3.82 -0.86
C TRP A 93 11.89 4.21 0.35
N ARG A 94 12.29 3.24 1.19
CA ARG A 94 13.13 3.52 2.37
C ARG A 94 14.50 4.05 1.99
N ARG A 95 15.12 3.50 0.94
CA ARG A 95 16.39 4.02 0.41
C ARG A 95 16.27 5.46 -0.06
N ALA A 96 15.13 5.85 -0.64
CA ALA A 96 14.88 7.24 -1.00
C ALA A 96 14.78 8.15 0.24
N GLN A 97 14.09 7.71 1.30
CA GLN A 97 13.97 8.48 2.56
C GLN A 97 15.31 8.65 3.30
N ARG A 98 16.23 7.68 3.19
CA ARG A 98 17.59 7.83 3.76
C ARG A 98 18.47 8.82 3.01
N LYS A 99 18.18 9.08 1.73
CA LYS A 99 18.98 9.98 0.88
C LYS A 99 18.56 11.44 0.97
N THR A 100 17.37 11.75 1.46
CA THR A 100 16.98 13.14 1.74
C THR A 100 17.82 13.66 2.92
N PRO A 101 18.69 14.67 2.72
CA PRO A 101 19.42 15.25 3.83
C PRO A 101 18.42 15.86 4.81
N ARG A 102 18.61 15.61 6.11
CA ARG A 102 17.85 16.35 7.13
C ARG A 102 18.03 17.84 6.83
N PRO A 103 16.97 18.67 6.83
CA PRO A 103 17.16 20.11 6.71
C PRO A 103 18.18 20.51 7.78
N ALA A 104 19.28 21.13 7.34
CA ALA A 104 20.29 21.65 8.25
C ALA A 104 19.54 22.55 9.23
N GLN A 105 19.58 22.20 10.52
CA GLN A 105 19.05 23.07 11.56
C GLN A 105 19.70 24.43 11.34
N SER A 106 18.89 25.43 10.98
CA SER A 106 19.37 26.77 10.67
C SER A 106 20.09 27.29 11.91
N CYS A 107 21.41 27.40 11.80
CA CYS A 107 22.27 28.08 12.75
C CYS A 107 21.89 29.57 12.73
N SER A 108 20.93 29.98 13.54
CA SER A 108 20.60 31.40 13.70
C SER A 108 19.99 31.70 15.06
N GLU A 109 20.77 31.52 16.13
CA GLU A 109 20.52 32.21 17.40
C GLU A 109 21.85 32.39 18.16
N ARG A 110 22.78 33.11 17.53
CA ARG A 110 23.75 33.93 18.24
C ARG A 110 23.64 35.34 17.70
N ARG A 111 22.77 36.14 18.31
CA ARG A 111 22.93 37.59 18.30
C ARG A 111 23.09 38.02 19.76
N THR A 112 24.32 38.39 20.03
CA THR A 112 24.91 38.90 21.26
C THR A 112 24.28 40.22 21.73
N HIS A 113 24.25 40.37 23.06
CA HIS A 113 24.33 41.58 23.90
C HIS A 113 23.47 42.80 23.57
#